data_AF-A0A1G2YH29-F1
#
_entry.id   AF-A0A1G2YH29-F1
#
_cell.length_a   1.000
_cell.length_b   1.000
_cell.length_c   1.000
_cell.angle_alpha   90.00
_cell.angle_beta   90.00
_cell.angle_gamma   90.00
#
_symmetry.space_group_name_H-M   'P 1'
#
loop_
_entity.id
_entity.type
_entity.pdbx_description
1 polymer ?
#
loop_
_entity_poly.entity_id
_entity_poly.type
_entity_poly.pdbx_seq_one_letter_code
_entity_poly.pdbx_strand_id
1 'polypeptide(L)'
;MNRFLFKYPTRGRPDWFKQTLENYFNKLSGKHQYQFIIAMDTDDASMNNQEMRNWLALKAGNVLTYYYSNHRTKIEACNSGIPDEGWDILVLVSDDMVPVEKGFDDIIAQDMQREFPNLDGALHYPDGLAGQKLLTYSVVGKNLYEMIGFVYWPAYRGTWCDNDFMDTVILWGKYWYSPRNIVRHFWQKNGVDEVYRKGESTYQDDRKIYEWRKAKGFPVSFSQNDEDWIIRRHFKDVCHGRFLDIGAGDGVTFSNTKILYDMGWNGVAVAPSPNFMSALKENFSCQRVKYVQSALTDKDGPVEMYHTPDFTSTLSESHRAKWENITKYTKISVEGISWSTLLNQHGNDFDFVNIDTEGTNIEILKNMPNIYKEKVKMFCVEFDNQITAVRDLLCPYGYKVIHTTGENVILSK
;
A
#
# COMPACT_ATOMS: atom_id res chain seq x y z
N MET A 1 -25.89 2.73 -17.39
CA MET A 1 -26.03 1.74 -16.30
C MET A 1 -24.64 1.51 -15.75
N ASN A 2 -24.38 1.93 -14.51
CA ASN A 2 -23.10 1.73 -13.82
C ASN A 2 -23.04 0.36 -13.10
N ARG A 3 -21.81 -0.05 -12.78
CA ARG A 3 -21.45 -1.22 -11.98
C ARG A 3 -20.89 -0.78 -10.62
N PHE A 4 -21.59 -1.09 -9.54
CA PHE A 4 -21.19 -0.77 -8.19
C PHE A 4 -20.38 -1.90 -7.55
N LEU A 5 -19.31 -1.53 -6.86
CA LEU A 5 -18.57 -2.41 -5.97
C LEU A 5 -18.74 -1.94 -4.53
N PHE A 6 -19.49 -2.69 -3.73
CA PHE A 6 -19.64 -2.45 -2.30
C PHE A 6 -18.59 -3.25 -1.53
N LYS A 7 -17.52 -2.58 -1.13
CA LYS A 7 -16.46 -3.16 -0.31
C LYS A 7 -16.87 -3.09 1.16
N TYR A 8 -16.99 -4.24 1.83
CA TYR A 8 -17.58 -4.33 3.16
C TYR A 8 -16.70 -5.14 4.13
N PRO A 9 -15.70 -4.49 4.78
CA PRO A 9 -15.01 -5.08 5.91
C PRO A 9 -15.93 -5.15 7.15
N THR A 10 -15.96 -6.29 7.83
CA THR A 10 -16.76 -6.52 9.05
C THR A 10 -16.00 -7.35 10.07
N ARG A 11 -16.17 -7.03 11.35
CA ARG A 11 -15.55 -7.77 12.47
C ARG A 11 -16.39 -7.66 13.74
N GLY A 12 -16.60 -8.78 14.44
CA GLY A 12 -17.12 -8.81 15.81
C GLY A 12 -18.61 -8.50 15.96
N ARG A 13 -19.35 -8.27 14.87
CA ARG A 13 -20.72 -7.70 14.91
C ARG A 13 -21.69 -8.41 13.96
N PRO A 14 -21.92 -9.73 14.11
CA PRO A 14 -22.70 -10.53 13.16
C PRO A 14 -24.12 -9.99 12.95
N ASP A 15 -24.82 -9.55 14.00
CA ASP A 15 -26.19 -9.07 13.86
C ASP A 15 -26.28 -7.72 13.14
N TRP A 16 -25.34 -6.82 13.39
CA TRP A 16 -25.29 -5.52 12.71
C TRP A 16 -24.91 -5.72 11.25
N PHE A 17 -23.90 -6.55 10.98
CA PHE A 17 -23.52 -6.93 9.63
C PHE A 17 -24.73 -7.45 8.84
N LYS A 18 -25.43 -8.45 9.39
CA LYS A 18 -26.63 -9.04 8.77
C LYS A 18 -27.71 -7.99 8.52
N GLN A 19 -28.04 -7.18 9.52
CA GLN A 19 -29.08 -6.14 9.41
C GLN A 19 -28.73 -5.05 8.40
N THR A 20 -27.49 -4.57 8.41
CA THR A 20 -27.03 -3.52 7.51
C THR A 20 -26.98 -4.03 6.08
N LEU A 21 -26.47 -5.23 5.83
CA LEU A 21 -26.46 -5.82 4.49
C LEU A 21 -27.88 -5.97 3.90
N GLU A 22 -28.85 -6.44 4.70
CA GLU A 22 -30.25 -6.50 4.29
C GLU A 22 -30.83 -5.10 4.00
N ASN A 23 -30.43 -4.08 4.75
CA ASN A 23 -30.85 -2.70 4.49
C ASN A 23 -30.33 -2.18 3.14
N TYR A 24 -29.11 -2.52 2.76
CA TYR A 24 -28.58 -2.21 1.44
C TYR A 24 -29.42 -2.88 0.34
N PHE A 25 -29.62 -4.20 0.40
CA PHE A 25 -30.40 -4.92 -0.61
C PHE A 25 -31.81 -4.36 -0.78
N ASN A 26 -32.50 -4.06 0.32
CA ASN A 26 -33.86 -3.52 0.30
C ASN A 26 -33.98 -2.09 -0.24
N LYS A 27 -32.86 -1.35 -0.32
CA LYS A 27 -32.84 0.06 -0.75
C LYS A 27 -32.16 0.30 -2.09
N LEU A 28 -31.59 -0.72 -2.72
CA LEU A 28 -31.07 -0.59 -4.09
C LEU A 28 -32.20 -0.25 -5.08
N SER A 29 -31.85 0.52 -6.11
CA SER A 29 -32.79 1.02 -7.13
C SER A 29 -33.27 -0.07 -8.09
N GLY A 30 -32.45 -1.10 -8.30
CA GLY A 30 -32.63 -2.09 -9.37
C GLY A 30 -32.21 -1.60 -10.76
N LYS A 31 -31.65 -0.38 -10.90
CA LYS A 31 -31.22 0.21 -12.18
C LYS A 31 -29.76 -0.07 -12.53
N HIS A 32 -28.98 -0.56 -11.57
CA HIS A 32 -27.53 -0.73 -11.68
C HIS A 32 -27.11 -2.16 -11.35
N GLN A 33 -25.99 -2.57 -11.95
CA GLN A 33 -25.32 -3.80 -11.53
C GLN A 33 -24.54 -3.53 -10.24
N TYR A 34 -24.42 -4.54 -9.38
CA TYR A 34 -23.67 -4.40 -8.14
C TYR A 34 -23.05 -5.72 -7.69
N GLN A 35 -21.94 -5.62 -6.96
CA GLN A 35 -21.30 -6.71 -6.25
C GLN A 35 -20.92 -6.26 -4.84
N PHE A 36 -21.19 -7.11 -3.84
CA PHE A 36 -20.67 -6.97 -2.50
C PHE A 36 -19.43 -7.85 -2.31
N ILE A 37 -18.36 -7.29 -1.78
CA ILE A 37 -17.16 -8.03 -1.34
C ILE A 37 -17.03 -7.90 0.16
N ILE A 38 -17.34 -8.98 0.86
CA ILE A 38 -17.29 -9.04 2.32
C ILE A 38 -15.90 -9.54 2.74
N ALA A 39 -15.16 -8.70 3.46
CA ALA A 39 -13.90 -9.09 4.08
C ALA A 39 -14.12 -9.39 5.56
N MET A 40 -13.79 -10.63 5.94
CA MET A 40 -13.83 -11.09 7.33
C MET A 40 -12.44 -11.57 7.74
N ASP A 41 -12.20 -11.61 9.05
CA ASP A 41 -10.92 -12.05 9.57
C ASP A 41 -10.93 -13.52 9.97
N THR A 42 -9.84 -14.23 9.71
CA THR A 42 -9.71 -15.66 10.04
C THR A 42 -9.81 -15.93 11.53
N ASP A 43 -9.39 -14.97 12.36
CA ASP A 43 -9.36 -15.06 13.83
C ASP A 43 -10.65 -14.55 14.50
N ASP A 44 -11.65 -14.10 13.74
CA ASP A 44 -12.92 -13.63 14.27
C ASP A 44 -13.92 -14.79 14.40
N ALA A 45 -13.98 -15.44 15.56
CA ALA A 45 -14.92 -16.54 15.80
C ALA A 45 -16.41 -16.15 15.68
N SER A 46 -16.75 -14.86 15.83
CA SER A 46 -18.14 -14.39 15.72
C SER A 46 -18.62 -14.32 14.26
N MET A 47 -17.70 -14.10 13.32
CA MET A 47 -17.96 -14.02 11.88
C MET A 47 -17.51 -15.29 11.14
N ASN A 48 -16.47 -15.97 11.61
CA ASN A 48 -15.90 -17.19 11.03
C ASN A 48 -16.42 -18.47 11.69
N ASN A 49 -17.73 -18.67 11.64
CA ASN A 49 -18.40 -19.87 12.16
C ASN A 49 -19.39 -20.45 11.14
N GLN A 50 -19.91 -21.65 11.45
CA GLN A 50 -20.78 -22.37 10.52
C GLN A 50 -22.12 -21.66 10.29
N GLU A 51 -22.67 -20.99 11.31
CA GLU A 51 -23.92 -20.25 11.18
C GLU A 51 -23.77 -19.10 10.19
N MET A 52 -22.71 -18.29 10.33
CA MET A 52 -22.44 -17.19 9.41
C MET A 52 -22.18 -17.69 7.98
N ARG A 53 -21.41 -18.77 7.80
CA ARG A 53 -21.20 -19.38 6.48
C ARG A 53 -22.49 -19.87 5.84
N ASN A 54 -23.37 -20.51 6.61
CA ASN A 54 -24.68 -20.95 6.12
C ASN A 54 -25.54 -19.74 5.73
N TRP A 55 -25.56 -18.69 6.55
CA TRP A 55 -26.32 -17.47 6.28
C TRP A 55 -25.82 -16.75 5.01
N LEU A 56 -24.49 -16.64 4.84
CA LEU A 56 -23.87 -16.09 3.64
C LEU A 56 -24.14 -16.96 2.42
N ALA A 57 -24.10 -18.29 2.54
CA ALA A 57 -24.36 -19.20 1.42
C ALA A 57 -25.76 -19.05 0.83
N LEU A 58 -26.76 -18.67 1.64
CA LEU A 58 -28.12 -18.37 1.18
C LEU A 58 -28.20 -17.08 0.34
N LYS A 59 -27.19 -16.21 0.44
CA LYS A 59 -27.08 -14.92 -0.27
C LYS A 59 -25.98 -14.91 -1.33
N ALA A 60 -25.05 -15.84 -1.22
CA ALA A 60 -23.90 -15.97 -2.10
C ALA A 60 -24.38 -16.29 -3.52
N GLY A 61 -23.77 -15.63 -4.50
CA GLY A 61 -24.14 -15.71 -5.91
C GLY A 61 -23.41 -14.63 -6.68
N ASN A 62 -23.88 -14.28 -7.89
CA ASN A 62 -23.23 -13.28 -8.75
C ASN A 62 -23.13 -11.87 -8.14
N VAL A 63 -23.80 -11.60 -7.01
CA VAL A 63 -23.91 -10.27 -6.39
C VAL A 63 -23.21 -10.16 -5.03
N LEU A 64 -22.74 -11.28 -4.46
CA LEU A 64 -22.06 -11.29 -3.16
C LEU A 64 -20.97 -12.36 -3.12
N THR A 65 -19.75 -11.92 -2.79
CA THR A 65 -18.60 -12.78 -2.51
C THR A 65 -18.03 -12.45 -1.14
N TYR A 66 -17.48 -13.43 -0.44
CA TYR A 66 -16.82 -13.24 0.84
C TYR A 66 -15.55 -14.06 0.96
N TYR A 67 -14.62 -13.61 1.79
CA TYR A 67 -13.40 -14.35 2.11
C TYR A 67 -12.94 -14.06 3.54
N TYR A 68 -12.06 -14.92 4.03
CA TYR A 68 -11.37 -14.75 5.28
C TYR A 68 -9.89 -14.48 5.01
N SER A 69 -9.33 -13.47 5.67
CA SER A 69 -7.89 -13.18 5.64
C SER A 69 -7.40 -12.83 7.05
N ASN A 70 -6.10 -12.76 7.23
CA ASN A 70 -5.50 -12.42 8.53
C ASN A 70 -5.10 -10.94 8.57
N HIS A 71 -6.08 -10.04 8.43
CA HIS A 71 -5.79 -8.61 8.47
C HIS A 71 -5.37 -8.19 9.88
N ARG A 72 -4.32 -7.37 9.99
CA ARG A 72 -3.83 -6.78 11.24
C ARG A 72 -4.54 -5.46 11.57
N THR A 73 -5.01 -4.76 10.54
CA THR A 73 -5.59 -3.42 10.66
C THR A 73 -6.95 -3.34 9.96
N LYS A 74 -7.74 -2.31 10.32
CA LYS A 74 -8.99 -2.00 9.61
C LYS A 74 -8.71 -1.65 8.15
N ILE A 75 -7.62 -0.94 7.89
CA ILE A 75 -7.28 -0.43 6.56
C ILE A 75 -6.83 -1.54 5.61
N GLU A 76 -6.10 -2.54 6.10
CA GLU A 76 -5.83 -3.76 5.34
C GLU A 76 -7.15 -4.42 4.90
N ALA A 77 -8.13 -4.54 5.80
CA ALA A 77 -9.45 -5.09 5.45
C ALA A 77 -10.24 -4.19 4.48
N CYS A 78 -10.09 -2.86 4.52
CA CYS A 78 -10.69 -1.93 3.56
C CYS A 78 -10.09 -2.05 2.16
N ASN A 79 -8.78 -2.27 2.05
CA ASN A 79 -8.06 -2.27 0.77
C ASN A 79 -8.03 -3.66 0.09
N SER A 80 -8.26 -4.74 0.83
CA SER A 80 -8.06 -6.11 0.34
C SER A 80 -9.15 -6.60 -0.63
N GLY A 81 -8.78 -7.50 -1.55
CA GLY A 81 -9.72 -8.25 -2.39
C GLY A 81 -10.57 -7.40 -3.35
N ILE A 82 -10.13 -6.18 -3.67
CA ILE A 82 -10.75 -5.33 -4.68
C ILE A 82 -10.29 -5.83 -6.07
N PRO A 83 -11.21 -6.24 -6.97
CA PRO A 83 -10.85 -6.71 -8.29
C PRO A 83 -10.31 -5.57 -9.16
N ASP A 84 -9.42 -5.91 -10.09
CA ASP A 84 -8.85 -4.92 -11.03
C ASP A 84 -9.86 -4.39 -12.03
N GLU A 85 -10.89 -5.17 -12.35
CA GLU A 85 -11.90 -4.84 -13.37
C GLU A 85 -13.30 -5.19 -12.86
N GLY A 86 -14.33 -4.86 -13.66
CA GLY A 86 -15.71 -5.27 -13.39
C GLY A 86 -16.56 -4.28 -12.60
N TRP A 87 -16.05 -3.08 -12.31
CA TRP A 87 -16.76 -2.06 -11.54
C TRP A 87 -16.41 -0.64 -12.00
N ASP A 88 -17.32 0.31 -11.76
CA ASP A 88 -17.20 1.73 -12.15
C ASP A 88 -17.15 2.66 -10.93
N ILE A 89 -17.92 2.32 -9.88
CA ILE A 89 -18.01 3.11 -8.65
C ILE A 89 -17.81 2.16 -7.46
N LEU A 90 -16.81 2.45 -6.63
CA LEU A 90 -16.58 1.77 -5.36
C LEU A 90 -17.28 2.53 -4.23
N VAL A 91 -17.94 1.80 -3.36
CA VAL A 91 -18.54 2.31 -2.12
C VAL A 91 -18.00 1.50 -0.96
N LEU A 92 -17.36 2.17 0.00
CA LEU A 92 -16.92 1.52 1.24
C LEU A 92 -18.06 1.49 2.25
N VAL A 93 -18.36 0.30 2.75
CA VAL A 93 -19.45 0.03 3.68
C VAL A 93 -18.89 -0.42 5.03
N SER A 94 -19.56 -0.03 6.11
CA SER A 94 -19.32 -0.55 7.47
C SER A 94 -20.63 -0.95 8.13
N ASP A 95 -20.55 -1.75 9.20
CA ASP A 95 -21.70 -2.30 9.92
C ASP A 95 -22.68 -1.23 10.44
N ASP A 96 -22.20 -0.01 10.64
CA ASP A 96 -22.91 1.13 11.21
C ASP A 96 -23.29 2.22 10.18
N MET A 97 -23.01 2.01 8.89
CA MET A 97 -23.36 2.94 7.79
C MET A 97 -24.54 2.42 7.00
N VAL A 98 -25.74 2.91 7.32
CA VAL A 98 -27.00 2.36 6.82
C VAL A 98 -27.64 3.32 5.80
N PRO A 99 -28.01 2.86 4.59
CA PRO A 99 -28.72 3.68 3.63
C PRO A 99 -30.10 4.06 4.18
N VAL A 100 -30.46 5.33 4.06
CA VAL A 100 -31.75 5.87 4.57
C VAL A 100 -32.71 6.22 3.44
N GLU A 101 -32.24 6.22 2.20
CA GLU A 101 -33.04 6.54 1.02
C GLU A 101 -33.12 5.36 0.05
N LYS A 102 -34.32 5.08 -0.47
CA LYS A 102 -34.51 4.05 -1.50
C LYS A 102 -34.01 4.59 -2.84
N GLY A 103 -33.21 3.81 -3.55
CA GLY A 103 -32.55 4.18 -4.79
C GLY A 103 -31.28 5.03 -4.59
N PHE A 104 -30.62 4.90 -3.43
CA PHE A 104 -29.37 5.64 -3.13
C PHE A 104 -28.26 5.42 -4.15
N ASP A 105 -28.18 4.23 -4.74
CA ASP A 105 -27.23 3.87 -5.80
C ASP A 105 -27.48 4.66 -7.09
N ASP A 106 -28.75 4.87 -7.48
CA ASP A 106 -29.09 5.69 -8.66
C ASP A 106 -28.76 7.17 -8.43
N ILE A 107 -28.90 7.64 -7.19
CA ILE A 107 -28.47 8.99 -6.80
C ILE A 107 -26.95 9.13 -6.95
N ILE A 108 -26.18 8.17 -6.40
CA ILE A 108 -24.73 8.14 -6.55
C ILE A 108 -24.31 8.10 -8.01
N ALA A 109 -24.96 7.25 -8.82
CA ALA A 109 -24.63 7.13 -10.25
C ALA A 109 -24.86 8.44 -11.00
N GLN A 110 -25.98 9.14 -10.74
CA GLN A 110 -26.29 10.41 -11.37
C GLN A 110 -25.34 11.53 -10.92
N ASP A 111 -25.01 11.59 -9.63
CA ASP A 111 -24.05 12.57 -9.10
C ASP A 111 -22.64 12.32 -9.68
N MET A 112 -22.18 11.06 -9.72
CA MET A 112 -20.90 10.70 -10.32
C MET A 112 -20.85 11.08 -11.80
N GLN A 113 -21.90 10.75 -12.56
CA GLN A 113 -21.96 11.07 -13.99
C GLN A 113 -21.97 12.58 -14.26
N ARG A 114 -22.58 13.37 -13.35
CA ARG A 114 -22.70 14.82 -13.49
C ARG A 114 -21.39 15.53 -13.15
N GLU A 115 -20.77 15.17 -12.03
CA GLU A 115 -19.63 15.90 -11.48
C GLU A 115 -18.28 15.32 -11.94
N PHE A 116 -18.23 14.00 -12.16
CA PHE A 116 -17.03 13.26 -12.55
C PHE A 116 -17.36 12.24 -13.66
N PRO A 117 -17.72 12.71 -14.87
CA PRO A 117 -18.10 11.83 -15.99
C PRO A 117 -16.99 10.85 -16.39
N ASN A 118 -15.73 11.14 -16.03
CA ASN A 118 -14.57 10.28 -16.24
C ASN A 118 -14.27 9.36 -15.05
N LEU A 119 -15.16 9.26 -14.05
CA LEU A 119 -14.99 8.43 -12.85
C LEU A 119 -13.70 8.74 -12.06
N ASP A 120 -13.23 9.99 -12.14
CA ASP A 120 -11.97 10.46 -11.57
C ASP A 120 -12.17 11.34 -10.34
N GLY A 121 -13.30 11.18 -9.63
CA GLY A 121 -13.60 11.91 -8.41
C GLY A 121 -14.26 11.10 -7.30
N ALA A 122 -14.38 11.76 -6.15
CA ALA A 122 -14.99 11.26 -4.93
C ALA A 122 -16.23 12.09 -4.56
N LEU A 123 -17.30 11.39 -4.19
CA LEU A 123 -18.55 12.00 -3.74
C LEU A 123 -18.65 11.91 -2.21
N HIS A 124 -19.06 13.01 -1.59
CA HIS A 124 -19.26 13.10 -0.15
C HIS A 124 -20.74 13.35 0.14
N TYR A 125 -21.34 12.41 0.89
CA TYR A 125 -22.68 12.53 1.46
C TYR A 125 -22.60 12.63 3.00
N PRO A 126 -23.37 13.52 3.64
CA PRO A 126 -23.39 13.65 5.09
C PRO A 126 -23.92 12.37 5.73
N ASP A 127 -23.16 11.85 6.69
CA ASP A 127 -23.50 10.67 7.47
C ASP A 127 -24.48 10.94 8.63
N GLY A 128 -24.91 12.20 8.79
CA GLY A 128 -25.78 12.65 9.88
C GLY A 128 -25.06 12.99 11.19
N LEU A 129 -23.73 12.88 11.26
CA LEU A 129 -22.89 13.23 12.41
C LEU A 129 -21.82 14.26 12.02
N ALA A 130 -20.90 13.89 11.12
CA ALA A 130 -19.79 14.74 10.70
C ALA A 130 -20.27 15.87 9.77
N GLY A 131 -21.32 15.63 9.00
CA GLY A 131 -21.80 16.57 7.98
C GLY A 131 -20.72 16.83 6.93
N GLN A 132 -20.50 18.10 6.56
CA GLN A 132 -19.43 18.48 5.62
C GLN A 132 -18.00 18.35 6.17
N LYS A 133 -17.83 18.11 7.47
CA LYS A 133 -16.51 18.19 8.12
C LYS A 133 -15.57 17.04 7.75
N LEU A 134 -16.12 15.87 7.43
CA LEU A 134 -15.33 14.67 7.17
C LEU A 134 -16.08 13.71 6.25
N LEU A 135 -15.41 13.27 5.19
CA LEU A 135 -15.90 12.24 4.27
C LEU A 135 -15.69 10.86 4.90
N THR A 136 -16.69 10.39 5.65
CA THR A 136 -16.67 9.06 6.34
C THR A 136 -17.29 7.94 5.50
N TYR A 137 -18.00 8.29 4.43
CA TYR A 137 -18.63 7.36 3.49
C TYR A 137 -17.99 7.47 2.11
N SER A 138 -16.95 6.67 1.89
CA SER A 138 -16.13 6.72 0.67
C SER A 138 -16.88 6.20 -0.56
N VAL A 139 -17.24 7.13 -1.46
CA VAL A 139 -17.83 6.85 -2.78
C VAL A 139 -16.85 7.34 -3.85
N VAL A 140 -16.22 6.41 -4.56
CA VAL A 140 -15.02 6.66 -5.37
C VAL A 140 -15.21 6.13 -6.78
N GLY A 141 -14.95 6.96 -7.79
CA GLY A 141 -14.91 6.51 -9.18
C GLY A 141 -13.69 5.64 -9.49
N LYS A 142 -13.82 4.73 -10.45
CA LYS A 142 -12.78 3.79 -10.86
C LYS A 142 -11.44 4.45 -11.20
N ASN A 143 -11.45 5.52 -11.97
CA ASN A 143 -10.21 6.19 -12.41
C ASN A 143 -9.54 6.92 -11.24
N LEU A 144 -10.30 7.45 -10.27
CA LEU A 144 -9.69 8.01 -9.06
C LEU A 144 -9.01 6.92 -8.21
N TYR A 145 -9.67 5.76 -8.05
CA TYR A 145 -9.06 4.63 -7.36
C TYR A 145 -7.78 4.17 -8.07
N GLU A 146 -7.75 4.15 -9.41
CA GLU A 146 -6.55 3.80 -10.18
C GLU A 146 -5.43 4.84 -10.06
N MET A 147 -5.74 6.11 -9.79
CA MET A 147 -4.76 7.15 -9.48
C MET A 147 -4.22 7.09 -8.05
N ILE A 148 -4.96 6.51 -7.10
CA ILE A 148 -4.54 6.43 -5.68
C ILE A 148 -3.92 5.06 -5.36
N GLY A 149 -4.49 3.99 -5.92
CA GLY A 149 -4.11 2.59 -5.73
C GLY A 149 -4.75 1.91 -4.52
N PHE A 150 -5.49 2.66 -3.68
CA PHE A 150 -6.08 2.18 -2.45
C PHE A 150 -7.41 2.90 -2.16
N VAL A 151 -8.25 2.33 -1.28
CA VAL A 151 -9.39 3.06 -0.71
C VAL A 151 -8.89 4.06 0.34
N TYR A 152 -8.02 3.59 1.22
CA TYR A 152 -7.31 4.42 2.18
C TYR A 152 -5.82 4.14 2.13
N TRP A 153 -4.99 5.16 2.41
CA TRP A 153 -3.55 4.97 2.43
C TRP A 153 -3.14 3.86 3.41
N PRO A 154 -2.30 2.89 3.00
CA PRO A 154 -2.14 1.65 3.76
C PRO A 154 -1.41 1.79 5.10
N ALA A 155 -0.67 2.89 5.32
CA ALA A 155 0.07 3.10 6.57
C ALA A 155 -0.84 3.26 7.80
N TYR A 156 -2.09 3.69 7.60
CA TYR A 156 -3.05 3.89 8.68
C TYR A 156 -3.53 2.56 9.26
N ARG A 157 -3.81 2.54 10.57
CA ARG A 157 -4.38 1.36 11.25
C ARG A 157 -5.90 1.38 11.31
N GLY A 158 -6.52 2.54 11.47
CA GLY A 158 -7.98 2.64 11.45
C GLY A 158 -8.59 4.04 11.65
N THR A 159 -7.80 5.03 12.06
CA THR A 159 -8.22 6.43 12.25
C THR A 159 -7.42 7.35 11.32
N TRP A 160 -7.85 8.61 11.17
CA TRP A 160 -7.24 9.63 10.28
C TRP A 160 -7.20 9.29 8.78
N CYS A 161 -7.50 8.06 8.38
CA CYS A 161 -7.57 7.65 6.98
C CYS A 161 -8.62 8.42 6.18
N ASP A 162 -9.76 8.74 6.79
CA ASP A 162 -10.83 9.55 6.19
C ASP A 162 -10.37 11.01 5.98
N ASN A 163 -9.62 11.55 6.94
CA ASN A 163 -9.05 12.91 6.86
C ASN A 163 -8.03 12.99 5.73
N ASP A 164 -7.12 12.02 5.64
CA ASP A 164 -6.12 11.94 4.58
C ASP A 164 -6.79 11.82 3.21
N PHE A 165 -7.74 10.90 3.07
CA PHE A 165 -8.45 10.69 1.82
C PHE A 165 -9.18 11.96 1.38
N MET A 166 -9.97 12.57 2.28
CA MET A 166 -10.69 13.81 2.00
C MET A 166 -9.76 14.95 1.59
N ASP A 167 -8.69 15.20 2.36
CA ASP A 167 -7.75 16.28 2.05
C ASP A 167 -6.98 16.01 0.75
N THR A 168 -6.65 14.76 0.45
CA THR A 168 -6.02 14.35 -0.81
C THR A 168 -6.92 14.68 -2.00
N VAL A 169 -8.19 14.25 -1.98
CA VAL A 169 -9.11 14.49 -3.11
C VAL A 169 -9.50 15.96 -3.23
N ILE A 170 -9.52 16.73 -2.13
CA ILE A 170 -9.68 18.19 -2.16
C ILE A 170 -8.47 18.84 -2.81
N LEU A 171 -7.25 18.47 -2.41
CA LEU A 171 -6.01 19.01 -2.97
C LEU A 171 -5.93 18.81 -4.48
N TRP A 172 -6.44 17.69 -4.98
CA TRP A 172 -6.43 17.34 -6.41
C TRP A 172 -7.62 17.91 -7.21
N GLY A 173 -8.56 18.61 -6.56
CA GLY A 173 -9.78 19.09 -7.21
C GLY A 173 -10.73 17.97 -7.66
N LYS A 174 -10.69 16.82 -6.98
CA LYS A 174 -11.44 15.59 -7.28
C LYS A 174 -12.52 15.29 -6.24
N TYR A 175 -13.06 16.33 -5.60
CA TYR A 175 -14.01 16.23 -4.49
C TYR A 175 -15.30 16.98 -4.79
N TRP A 176 -16.44 16.35 -4.51
CA TRP A 176 -17.74 17.01 -4.54
C TRP A 176 -18.61 16.61 -3.35
N TYR A 177 -19.38 17.57 -2.83
CA TYR A 177 -20.27 17.36 -1.67
C TYR A 177 -21.74 17.51 -2.06
N SER A 178 -22.56 16.54 -1.65
CA SER A 178 -24.02 16.61 -1.69
C SER A 178 -24.59 16.88 -0.30
N PRO A 179 -25.51 17.84 -0.10
CA PRO A 179 -26.21 17.99 1.17
C PRO A 179 -27.26 16.88 1.43
N ARG A 180 -27.49 15.98 0.46
CA ARG A 180 -28.49 14.92 0.56
C ARG A 180 -28.01 13.81 1.48
N ASN A 181 -28.81 13.49 2.49
CA ASN A 181 -28.53 12.39 3.41
C ASN A 181 -29.07 11.07 2.83
N ILE A 182 -28.22 10.35 2.08
CA ILE A 182 -28.55 9.04 1.52
C ILE A 182 -28.14 7.87 2.43
N VAL A 183 -27.24 8.13 3.37
CA VAL A 183 -26.65 7.17 4.31
C VAL A 183 -26.54 7.82 5.69
N ARG A 184 -26.70 7.02 6.75
CA ARG A 184 -26.57 7.50 8.12
C ARG A 184 -25.65 6.61 8.95
N HIS A 185 -24.80 7.25 9.74
CA HIS A 185 -23.92 6.61 10.70
C HIS A 185 -24.63 6.43 12.05
N PHE A 186 -24.82 5.19 12.49
CA PHE A 186 -25.57 4.84 13.71
C PHE A 186 -24.71 4.59 14.95
N TRP A 187 -23.48 5.12 14.98
CA TRP A 187 -22.47 4.93 16.04
C TRP A 187 -22.99 5.11 17.49
N GLN A 188 -23.86 6.09 17.76
CA GLN A 188 -24.23 6.48 19.14
C GLN A 188 -25.31 5.61 19.82
N LYS A 189 -25.98 4.70 19.12
CA LYS A 189 -27.15 4.03 19.71
C LYS A 189 -26.81 3.01 20.81
N ASN A 190 -25.60 2.45 20.84
CA ASN A 190 -25.31 1.22 21.60
C ASN A 190 -24.00 1.24 22.42
N GLY A 191 -23.29 2.37 22.54
CA GLY A 191 -22.13 2.53 23.43
C GLY A 191 -20.76 2.19 22.83
N VAL A 192 -19.73 2.16 23.68
CA VAL A 192 -18.31 1.94 23.34
C VAL A 192 -17.99 0.44 23.37
N ASP A 193 -17.83 -0.20 22.20
CA ASP A 193 -17.45 -1.62 22.08
C ASP A 193 -15.93 -1.83 21.91
N GLU A 194 -15.49 -3.09 21.87
CA GLU A 194 -14.06 -3.43 21.75
C GLU A 194 -13.47 -3.00 20.40
N VAL A 195 -14.24 -3.13 19.31
CA VAL A 195 -13.84 -2.69 17.98
C VAL A 195 -13.60 -1.18 17.97
N TYR A 196 -14.46 -0.40 18.63
CA TYR A 196 -14.28 1.04 18.81
C TYR A 196 -13.03 1.36 19.65
N ARG A 197 -12.85 0.71 20.81
CA ARG A 197 -11.66 0.94 21.65
C ARG A 197 -10.36 0.62 20.93
N LYS A 198 -10.34 -0.40 20.08
CA LYS A 198 -9.19 -0.76 19.24
C LYS A 198 -8.91 0.29 18.17
N GLY A 199 -9.94 0.97 17.65
CA GLY A 199 -9.76 2.11 16.76
C GLY A 199 -9.14 3.31 17.48
N GLU A 200 -9.68 3.68 18.65
CA GLU A 200 -9.17 4.83 19.44
C GLU A 200 -7.72 4.64 19.90
N SER A 201 -7.27 3.40 20.15
CA SER A 201 -5.90 3.15 20.59
C SER A 201 -4.83 3.49 19.54
N THR A 202 -5.21 3.62 18.26
CA THR A 202 -4.28 3.97 17.17
C THR A 202 -4.30 5.45 16.81
N TYR A 203 -5.16 6.25 17.46
CA TYR A 203 -5.45 7.63 17.08
C TYR A 203 -4.22 8.53 16.98
N GLN A 204 -3.31 8.47 17.96
CA GLN A 204 -2.12 9.33 17.98
C GLN A 204 -1.06 8.88 16.97
N ASP A 205 -0.94 7.59 16.70
CA ASP A 205 0.02 7.08 15.72
C ASP A 205 -0.46 7.38 14.30
N ASP A 206 -1.74 7.15 14.02
CA ASP A 206 -2.37 7.51 12.75
C ASP A 206 -2.32 9.03 12.52
N ARG A 207 -2.49 9.86 13.57
CA ARG A 207 -2.35 11.32 13.47
C ARG A 207 -0.96 11.74 12.96
N LYS A 208 0.11 11.12 13.47
CA LYS A 208 1.48 11.43 13.04
C LYS A 208 1.68 11.10 11.56
N ILE A 209 1.10 10.00 11.09
CA ILE A 209 1.11 9.61 9.67
C ILE A 209 0.41 10.69 8.84
N TYR A 210 -0.77 11.15 9.27
CA TYR A 210 -1.51 12.22 8.60
C TYR A 210 -0.74 13.54 8.56
N GLU A 211 -0.16 13.97 9.69
CA GLU A 211 0.63 15.20 9.75
C GLU A 211 1.85 15.12 8.83
N TRP A 212 2.54 13.98 8.79
CA TRP A 212 3.66 13.75 7.89
C TRP A 212 3.23 13.76 6.42
N ARG A 213 2.16 13.03 6.06
CA ARG A 213 1.64 12.98 4.68
C ARG A 213 1.17 14.36 4.22
N LYS A 214 0.45 15.09 5.06
CA LYS A 214 0.00 16.45 4.79
C LYS A 214 1.18 17.40 4.53
N ALA A 215 2.23 17.34 5.35
CA ALA A 215 3.43 18.15 5.16
C ALA A 215 4.17 17.85 3.84
N LYS A 216 3.98 16.65 3.28
CA LYS A 216 4.56 16.20 2.00
C LYS A 216 3.59 16.31 0.81
N GLY A 217 2.39 16.86 1.00
CA GLY A 217 1.39 17.00 -0.07
C GLY A 217 0.70 15.69 -0.46
N PHE A 218 0.54 14.76 0.48
CA PHE A 218 -0.12 13.47 0.31
C PHE A 218 0.46 12.63 -0.84
N PRO A 219 1.76 12.27 -0.79
CA PRO A 219 2.41 11.51 -1.86
C PRO A 219 1.70 10.18 -2.10
N VAL A 220 1.54 9.80 -3.37
CA VAL A 220 0.98 8.50 -3.78
C VAL A 220 2.01 7.57 -4.42
N SER A 221 3.24 8.07 -4.61
CA SER A 221 4.40 7.34 -5.10
C SER A 221 5.64 7.90 -4.37
N PHE A 222 6.61 7.05 -4.09
CA PHE A 222 7.91 7.39 -3.51
C PHE A 222 9.08 7.06 -4.45
N SER A 223 8.82 6.24 -5.46
CA SER A 223 9.82 5.80 -6.43
C SER A 223 10.20 6.92 -7.40
N GLN A 224 11.32 6.75 -8.12
CA GLN A 224 11.83 7.77 -9.04
C GLN A 224 11.00 7.87 -10.32
N ASN A 225 10.50 6.74 -10.82
CA ASN A 225 9.78 6.62 -12.09
C ASN A 225 8.57 5.67 -11.96
N ASP A 226 7.82 5.78 -10.85
CA ASP A 226 6.61 4.99 -10.57
C ASP A 226 6.83 3.46 -10.49
N GLU A 227 8.04 3.00 -10.21
CA GLU A 227 8.33 1.58 -9.98
C GLU A 227 7.47 0.99 -8.84
N ASP A 228 7.24 1.77 -7.78
CA ASP A 228 6.46 1.37 -6.62
C ASP A 228 4.97 1.10 -6.93
N TRP A 229 4.42 1.68 -8.00
CA TRP A 229 3.10 1.33 -8.54
C TRP A 229 3.03 -0.09 -9.08
N ILE A 230 4.05 -0.51 -9.83
CA ILE A 230 4.14 -1.86 -10.38
C ILE A 230 4.31 -2.86 -9.23
N ILE A 231 5.19 -2.54 -8.28
CA ILE A 231 5.50 -3.36 -7.11
C ILE A 231 4.24 -3.56 -6.25
N ARG A 232 3.58 -2.48 -5.83
CA ARG A 232 2.41 -2.59 -4.94
C ARG A 232 1.22 -3.28 -5.59
N ARG A 233 1.02 -3.10 -6.91
CA ARG A 233 -0.06 -3.78 -7.64
C ARG A 233 0.19 -5.28 -7.70
N HIS A 234 1.43 -5.70 -7.93
CA HIS A 234 1.79 -7.11 -7.90
C HIS A 234 1.55 -7.74 -6.52
N PHE A 235 1.83 -7.00 -5.45
CA PHE A 235 1.70 -7.47 -4.07
C PHE A 235 0.39 -7.06 -3.36
N LYS A 236 -0.63 -6.55 -4.08
CA LYS A 236 -1.84 -5.96 -3.48
C LYS A 236 -2.61 -6.91 -2.56
N ASP A 237 -2.55 -8.22 -2.83
CA ASP A 237 -3.25 -9.26 -2.05
C ASP A 237 -2.33 -9.93 -1.01
N VAL A 238 -1.08 -9.47 -0.89
CA VAL A 238 -0.11 -9.97 0.10
C VAL A 238 -0.17 -9.10 1.35
N CYS A 239 -0.87 -9.60 2.37
CA CYS A 239 -1.01 -8.90 3.65
C CYS A 239 0.33 -8.75 4.39
N HIS A 240 1.18 -9.78 4.35
CA HIS A 240 2.44 -9.81 5.11
C HIS A 240 3.58 -10.36 4.25
N GLY A 241 4.31 -9.47 3.59
CA GLY A 241 5.55 -9.85 2.90
C GLY A 241 6.79 -9.32 3.61
N ARG A 242 7.95 -9.66 3.03
CA ARG A 242 9.24 -9.20 3.49
C ARG A 242 10.08 -8.64 2.35
N PHE A 243 10.63 -7.44 2.53
CA PHE A 243 11.52 -6.81 1.54
C PHE A 243 12.98 -6.76 2.02
N LEU A 244 13.91 -6.78 1.07
CA LEU A 244 15.31 -6.39 1.24
C LEU A 244 15.59 -5.19 0.34
N ASP A 245 16.04 -4.09 0.93
CA ASP A 245 16.39 -2.86 0.22
C ASP A 245 17.89 -2.62 0.32
N ILE A 246 18.62 -2.79 -0.79
CA ILE A 246 20.06 -2.60 -0.84
C ILE A 246 20.32 -1.25 -1.50
N GLY A 247 20.83 -0.31 -0.70
CA GLY A 247 20.98 1.09 -1.05
C GLY A 247 19.76 1.95 -0.71
N ALA A 248 19.14 1.67 0.45
CA ALA A 248 17.85 2.23 0.84
C ALA A 248 17.79 3.77 1.04
N GLY A 249 18.91 4.49 0.94
CA GLY A 249 18.96 5.94 1.16
C GLY A 249 18.32 6.37 2.48
N ASP A 250 17.45 7.37 2.43
CA ASP A 250 16.65 7.86 3.56
C ASP A 250 15.33 7.07 3.76
N GLY A 251 15.07 6.04 2.93
CA GLY A 251 13.87 5.21 2.97
C GLY A 251 12.61 5.88 2.43
N VAL A 252 12.68 7.06 1.83
CA VAL A 252 11.52 7.77 1.27
C VAL A 252 11.81 8.34 -0.11
N THR A 253 12.90 9.08 -0.25
CA THR A 253 13.29 9.70 -1.52
C THR A 253 13.73 8.60 -2.49
N PHE A 254 13.05 8.51 -3.63
CA PHE A 254 13.27 7.48 -4.66
C PHE A 254 13.10 6.04 -4.15
N SER A 255 12.35 5.83 -3.07
CA SER A 255 12.23 4.52 -2.44
C SER A 255 11.22 3.61 -3.16
N ASN A 256 11.71 2.45 -3.60
CA ASN A 256 10.88 1.36 -4.12
C ASN A 256 10.22 0.50 -3.02
N THR A 257 10.61 0.67 -1.76
CA THR A 257 10.18 -0.18 -0.64
C THR A 257 9.29 0.54 0.38
N LYS A 258 9.25 1.88 0.38
CA LYS A 258 8.43 2.65 1.31
C LYS A 258 6.95 2.30 1.22
N ILE A 259 6.44 2.01 0.03
CA ILE A 259 5.04 1.60 -0.13
C ILE A 259 4.77 0.22 0.49
N LEU A 260 5.71 -0.72 0.38
CA LEU A 260 5.58 -2.04 1.00
C LEU A 260 5.62 -1.93 2.52
N TYR A 261 6.50 -1.06 3.04
CA TYR A 261 6.50 -0.70 4.45
C TYR A 261 5.14 -0.12 4.90
N ASP A 262 4.55 0.79 4.12
CA ASP A 262 3.23 1.35 4.41
C ASP A 262 2.13 0.28 4.32
N MET A 263 2.27 -0.73 3.44
CA MET A 263 1.42 -1.93 3.37
C MET A 263 1.64 -2.94 4.50
N GLY A 264 2.40 -2.60 5.55
CA GLY A 264 2.56 -3.45 6.73
C GLY A 264 3.68 -4.50 6.60
N TRP A 265 4.49 -4.48 5.53
CA TRP A 265 5.57 -5.44 5.33
C TRP A 265 6.71 -5.27 6.35
N ASN A 266 7.39 -6.38 6.64
CA ASN A 266 8.68 -6.33 7.36
C ASN A 266 9.82 -6.12 6.35
N GLY A 267 10.98 -5.69 6.82
CA GLY A 267 12.09 -5.53 5.89
C GLY A 267 13.47 -5.40 6.51
N VAL A 268 14.46 -5.37 5.63
CA VAL A 268 15.85 -5.05 5.93
C VAL A 268 16.28 -3.95 4.97
N ALA A 269 16.75 -2.84 5.51
CA ALA A 269 17.25 -1.70 4.75
C ALA A 269 18.76 -1.58 4.96
N VAL A 270 19.53 -1.70 3.88
CA VAL A 270 20.99 -1.67 3.87
C VAL A 270 21.43 -0.34 3.25
N ALA A 271 22.17 0.47 4.00
CA ALA A 271 22.69 1.75 3.52
C ALA A 271 24.01 2.09 4.23
N PRO A 272 25.13 2.28 3.50
CA PRO A 272 26.41 2.60 4.12
C PRO A 272 26.51 4.05 4.60
N SER A 273 25.79 4.97 3.94
CA SER A 273 25.93 6.41 4.16
C SER A 273 25.46 6.82 5.57
N PRO A 274 26.33 7.41 6.40
CA PRO A 274 25.94 7.89 7.72
C PRO A 274 24.91 9.03 7.64
N ASN A 275 24.90 9.80 6.56
CA ASN A 275 24.02 10.96 6.40
C ASN A 275 22.54 10.55 6.33
N PHE A 276 22.25 9.40 5.73
CA PHE A 276 20.87 8.95 5.57
C PHE A 276 20.39 8.04 6.71
N MET A 277 21.30 7.43 7.48
CA MET A 277 20.91 6.44 8.48
C MET A 277 19.97 6.99 9.57
N SER A 278 20.12 8.24 9.97
CA SER A 278 19.19 8.87 10.92
C SER A 278 17.80 9.05 10.30
N ALA A 279 17.74 9.61 9.08
CA ALA A 279 16.49 9.82 8.36
C ALA A 279 15.80 8.50 8.02
N LEU A 280 16.54 7.47 7.62
CA LEU A 280 16.04 6.12 7.37
C LEU A 280 15.33 5.52 8.59
N LYS A 281 15.94 5.65 9.78
CA LYS A 281 15.35 5.18 11.04
C LYS A 281 14.11 5.98 11.43
N GLU A 282 14.12 7.28 11.17
CA GLU A 282 12.97 8.16 11.43
C GLU A 282 11.82 7.87 10.45
N ASN A 283 12.10 7.64 9.17
CA ASN A 283 11.07 7.43 8.15
C ASN A 283 10.42 6.05 8.23
N PHE A 284 11.15 5.03 8.69
CA PHE A 284 10.59 3.69 8.93
C PHE A 284 10.12 3.46 10.38
N SER A 285 10.29 4.43 11.28
CA SER A 285 9.86 4.61 12.70
C SER A 285 9.27 3.44 13.53
N CYS A 286 9.51 2.17 13.20
CA CYS A 286 8.95 1.02 13.88
C CYS A 286 9.88 -0.20 13.79
N GLN A 287 9.58 -1.23 14.59
CA GLN A 287 10.44 -2.41 14.74
C GLN A 287 10.40 -3.39 13.56
N ARG A 288 9.54 -3.14 12.55
CA ARG A 288 9.35 -4.00 11.37
C ARG A 288 10.52 -3.98 10.40
N VAL A 289 11.29 -2.89 10.38
CA VAL A 289 12.46 -2.75 9.52
C VAL A 289 13.74 -2.88 10.35
N LYS A 290 14.67 -3.71 9.88
CA LYS A 290 16.03 -3.80 10.41
C LYS A 290 16.95 -2.95 9.56
N TYR A 291 17.90 -2.26 10.19
CA TYR A 291 18.81 -1.33 9.54
C TYR A 291 20.23 -1.90 9.56
N VAL A 292 20.88 -1.91 8.41
CA VAL A 292 22.26 -2.37 8.24
C VAL A 292 23.09 -1.21 7.70
N GLN A 293 23.90 -0.60 8.56
CA GLN A 293 24.78 0.50 8.18
C GLN A 293 26.08 -0.04 7.55
N SER A 294 25.95 -0.63 6.37
CA SER A 294 27.07 -1.24 5.64
C SER A 294 26.83 -1.18 4.14
N ALA A 295 27.89 -1.26 3.35
CA ALA A 295 27.82 -1.51 1.91
C ALA A 295 27.81 -3.02 1.67
N LEU A 296 26.98 -3.52 0.76
CA LEU A 296 26.98 -4.93 0.40
C LEU A 296 28.15 -5.23 -0.55
N THR A 297 29.07 -6.08 -0.11
CA THR A 297 30.36 -6.35 -0.77
C THR A 297 30.62 -7.86 -0.89
N ASP A 298 31.74 -8.25 -1.48
CA ASP A 298 32.16 -9.65 -1.62
C ASP A 298 32.60 -10.29 -0.29
N LYS A 299 33.07 -9.47 0.65
CA LYS A 299 33.54 -9.87 1.98
C LYS A 299 33.18 -8.85 3.05
N ASP A 300 33.22 -9.28 4.30
CA ASP A 300 33.04 -8.39 5.46
C ASP A 300 34.28 -7.52 5.70
N GLY A 301 34.08 -6.34 6.30
CA GLY A 301 35.14 -5.46 6.78
C GLY A 301 35.18 -4.10 6.08
N PRO A 302 36.09 -3.21 6.48
CA PRO A 302 36.08 -1.83 6.02
C PRO A 302 36.35 -1.71 4.51
N VAL A 303 35.56 -0.86 3.85
CA VAL A 303 35.72 -0.49 2.44
C VAL A 303 35.76 1.02 2.28
N GLU A 304 36.47 1.50 1.26
CA GLU A 304 36.53 2.92 0.92
C GLU A 304 35.36 3.28 0.00
N MET A 305 34.59 4.29 0.38
CA MET A 305 33.44 4.78 -0.37
C MET A 305 33.65 6.23 -0.82
N TYR A 306 33.24 6.52 -2.05
CA TYR A 306 33.07 7.88 -2.54
C TYR A 306 31.75 8.44 -2.02
N HIS A 307 31.86 9.30 -1.01
CA HIS A 307 30.72 9.85 -0.30
C HIS A 307 30.39 11.28 -0.72
N THR A 308 29.10 11.51 -0.91
CA THR A 308 28.45 12.82 -1.06
C THR A 308 27.23 12.89 -0.13
N PRO A 309 26.80 14.09 0.31
CA PRO A 309 25.52 14.27 0.99
C PRO A 309 24.28 13.94 0.14
N ASP A 310 24.43 13.87 -1.17
CA ASP A 310 23.37 13.50 -2.11
C ASP A 310 23.20 11.97 -2.23
N PHE A 311 22.24 11.54 -3.06
CA PHE A 311 21.91 10.11 -3.24
C PHE A 311 22.92 9.33 -4.09
N THR A 312 23.90 9.98 -4.72
CA THR A 312 24.86 9.35 -5.65
C THR A 312 26.17 8.87 -5.00
N SER A 313 26.16 8.53 -3.71
CA SER A 313 27.33 7.93 -3.04
C SER A 313 27.59 6.52 -3.58
N THR A 314 28.86 6.16 -3.81
CA THR A 314 29.19 4.92 -4.54
C THR A 314 30.51 4.28 -4.11
N LEU A 315 30.63 2.96 -4.29
CA LEU A 315 31.91 2.24 -4.22
C LEU A 315 32.61 2.17 -5.60
N SER A 316 31.94 2.58 -6.68
CA SER A 316 32.42 2.47 -8.05
C SER A 316 33.14 3.73 -8.51
N GLU A 317 34.42 3.60 -8.88
CA GLU A 317 35.19 4.71 -9.47
C GLU A 317 34.56 5.22 -10.77
N SER A 318 34.04 4.31 -11.62
CA SER A 318 33.42 4.72 -12.88
C SER A 318 32.12 5.50 -12.66
N HIS A 319 31.35 5.11 -11.64
CA HIS A 319 30.13 5.83 -11.27
C HIS A 319 30.47 7.18 -10.61
N ARG A 320 31.50 7.27 -9.76
CA ARG A 320 32.02 8.56 -9.26
C ARG A 320 32.44 9.48 -10.40
N ALA A 321 33.16 8.96 -11.40
CA ALA A 321 33.61 9.72 -12.56
C ALA A 321 32.44 10.23 -13.43
N LYS A 322 31.35 9.46 -13.56
CA LYS A 322 30.11 9.88 -14.26
C LYS A 322 29.57 11.21 -13.71
N TRP A 323 29.64 11.42 -12.39
CA TRP A 323 29.02 12.56 -11.71
C TRP A 323 29.99 13.65 -11.26
N GLU A 324 31.30 13.52 -11.52
CA GLU A 324 32.32 14.40 -10.93
C GLU A 324 32.19 15.89 -11.30
N ASN A 325 31.54 16.19 -12.42
CA ASN A 325 31.31 17.55 -12.88
C ASN A 325 30.14 18.26 -12.16
N ILE A 326 29.31 17.50 -11.46
CA ILE A 326 28.07 17.97 -10.81
C ILE A 326 28.14 17.78 -9.30
N THR A 327 28.81 16.71 -8.85
CA THR A 327 28.86 16.29 -7.44
C THR A 327 30.28 16.21 -6.93
N LYS A 328 30.51 16.72 -5.71
CA LYS A 328 31.79 16.60 -5.02
C LYS A 328 31.80 15.38 -4.13
N TYR A 329 32.88 14.61 -4.22
CA TYR A 329 33.06 13.39 -3.44
C TYR A 329 34.18 13.55 -2.41
N THR A 330 33.99 12.90 -1.27
CA THR A 330 35.01 12.67 -0.25
C THR A 330 35.19 11.18 -0.04
N LYS A 331 36.40 10.72 0.27
CA LYS A 331 36.63 9.31 0.59
C LYS A 331 36.38 9.09 2.08
N ILE A 332 35.50 8.14 2.41
CA ILE A 332 35.26 7.72 3.79
C ILE A 332 35.37 6.21 3.89
N SER A 333 35.72 5.70 5.08
CA SER A 333 35.67 4.27 5.37
C SER A 333 34.30 3.91 5.95
N VAL A 334 33.65 2.92 5.36
CA VAL A 334 32.39 2.34 5.83
C VAL A 334 32.55 0.83 6.01
N GLU A 335 31.67 0.22 6.80
CA GLU A 335 31.65 -1.23 6.94
C GLU A 335 31.10 -1.88 5.66
N GLY A 336 31.80 -2.91 5.17
CA GLY A 336 31.32 -3.84 4.15
C GLY A 336 30.69 -5.07 4.82
N ILE A 337 29.61 -5.58 4.23
CA ILE A 337 28.95 -6.81 4.65
C ILE A 337 28.79 -7.74 3.45
N SER A 338 29.10 -9.01 3.63
CA SER A 338 28.90 -10.05 2.61
C SER A 338 27.46 -10.56 2.60
N TRP A 339 27.04 -11.14 1.48
CA TRP A 339 25.75 -11.86 1.39
C TRP A 339 25.60 -12.93 2.47
N SER A 340 26.67 -13.68 2.78
CA SER A 340 26.62 -14.73 3.79
C SER A 340 26.28 -14.14 5.17
N THR A 341 26.99 -13.10 5.57
CA THR A 341 26.78 -12.45 6.87
C THR A 341 25.42 -11.76 6.94
N LEU A 342 25.01 -11.02 5.91
CA LEU A 342 23.71 -10.36 5.83
C LEU A 342 22.55 -11.37 6.02
N LEU A 343 22.59 -12.48 5.29
CA LEU A 343 21.52 -13.48 5.29
C LEU A 343 21.53 -14.34 6.56
N ASN A 344 22.70 -14.58 7.16
CA ASN A 344 22.80 -15.25 8.46
C ASN A 344 22.19 -14.40 9.59
N GLN A 345 22.40 -13.08 9.55
CA GLN A 345 21.90 -12.16 10.57
C GLN A 345 20.41 -11.86 10.42
N HIS A 346 19.92 -11.78 9.18
CA HIS A 346 18.58 -11.29 8.91
C HIS A 346 17.65 -12.30 8.25
N GLY A 347 18.10 -13.50 7.90
CA GLY A 347 17.29 -14.48 7.19
C GLY A 347 17.28 -14.27 5.68
N ASN A 348 16.53 -15.11 4.97
CA ASN A 348 16.56 -15.22 3.51
C ASN A 348 15.18 -15.41 2.86
N ASP A 349 14.13 -15.15 3.63
CA ASP A 349 12.72 -15.21 3.28
C ASP A 349 12.23 -13.84 2.77
N PHE A 350 12.90 -13.30 1.76
CA PHE A 350 12.50 -12.05 1.11
C PHE A 350 11.60 -12.33 -0.09
N ASP A 351 10.42 -11.69 -0.12
CA ASP A 351 9.50 -11.71 -1.25
C ASP A 351 9.90 -10.72 -2.34
N PHE A 352 10.42 -9.55 -1.92
CA PHE A 352 10.86 -8.47 -2.79
C PHE A 352 12.29 -8.06 -2.47
N VAL A 353 13.11 -7.84 -3.50
CA VAL A 353 14.48 -7.32 -3.35
C VAL A 353 14.67 -6.12 -4.27
N ASN A 354 15.05 -4.99 -3.68
CA ASN A 354 15.51 -3.79 -4.38
C ASN A 354 17.04 -3.73 -4.33
N ILE A 355 17.69 -3.42 -5.46
CA ILE A 355 19.14 -3.20 -5.55
C ILE A 355 19.37 -1.90 -6.31
N ASP A 356 19.83 -0.89 -5.59
CA ASP A 356 20.11 0.45 -6.12
C ASP A 356 21.31 1.03 -5.35
N THR A 357 22.51 0.78 -5.87
CA THR A 357 23.79 1.05 -5.19
C THR A 357 24.72 1.93 -6.00
N GLU A 358 24.18 2.60 -7.03
CA GLU A 358 24.88 3.59 -7.83
C GLU A 358 26.17 2.98 -8.41
N GLY A 359 26.05 1.95 -9.27
CA GLY A 359 27.18 1.37 -10.01
C GLY A 359 27.73 0.02 -9.54
N THR A 360 27.30 -0.53 -8.39
CA THR A 360 27.69 -1.88 -7.93
C THR A 360 26.61 -2.95 -8.07
N ASN A 361 25.49 -2.60 -8.71
CA ASN A 361 24.27 -3.40 -8.78
C ASN A 361 24.49 -4.81 -9.38
N ILE A 362 25.22 -4.89 -10.49
CA ILE A 362 25.47 -6.16 -11.20
C ILE A 362 26.38 -7.08 -10.38
N GLU A 363 27.39 -6.55 -9.71
CA GLU A 363 28.29 -7.34 -8.87
C GLU A 363 27.54 -7.93 -7.67
N ILE A 364 26.72 -7.12 -7.01
CA ILE A 364 25.86 -7.54 -5.91
C ILE A 364 24.93 -8.68 -6.37
N LEU A 365 24.25 -8.50 -7.50
CA LEU A 365 23.32 -9.50 -8.02
C LEU A 365 24.03 -10.79 -8.47
N LYS A 366 25.23 -10.67 -9.04
CA LYS A 366 26.06 -11.82 -9.43
C LYS A 366 26.47 -12.65 -8.22
N ASN A 367 26.87 -11.98 -7.13
CA ASN A 367 27.33 -12.62 -5.90
C ASN A 367 26.20 -13.13 -5.00
N MET A 368 24.93 -12.78 -5.28
CA MET A 368 23.78 -13.29 -4.55
C MET A 368 23.67 -14.82 -4.72
N PRO A 369 23.65 -15.62 -3.63
CA PRO A 369 23.58 -17.07 -3.75
C PRO A 369 22.30 -17.56 -4.46
N ASN A 370 22.48 -18.53 -5.36
CA ASN A 370 21.43 -19.00 -6.27
C ASN A 370 20.15 -19.49 -5.56
N ILE A 371 20.30 -20.19 -4.43
CA ILE A 371 19.16 -20.68 -3.63
C ILE A 371 18.24 -19.55 -3.14
N TYR A 372 18.76 -18.32 -3.05
CA TYR A 372 17.96 -17.15 -2.67
C TYR A 372 17.32 -16.48 -3.87
N LYS A 373 17.99 -16.45 -5.03
CA LYS A 373 17.37 -16.07 -6.31
C LYS A 373 16.16 -16.96 -6.63
N GLU A 374 16.13 -18.20 -6.17
CA GLU A 374 14.98 -19.08 -6.38
C GLU A 374 13.75 -18.69 -5.53
N LYS A 375 13.94 -18.06 -4.37
CA LYS A 375 12.87 -17.76 -3.41
C LYS A 375 12.18 -16.42 -3.62
N VAL A 376 12.92 -15.42 -4.10
CA VAL A 376 12.39 -14.06 -4.30
C VAL A 376 11.25 -14.09 -5.32
N LYS A 377 10.19 -13.32 -5.12
CA LYS A 377 9.07 -13.24 -6.07
C LYS A 377 9.31 -12.16 -7.12
N MET A 378 9.89 -11.04 -6.71
CA MET A 378 10.17 -9.91 -7.57
C MET A 378 11.49 -9.20 -7.20
N PHE A 379 12.22 -8.79 -8.24
CA PHE A 379 13.38 -7.91 -8.14
C PHE A 379 13.08 -6.55 -8.80
N CYS A 380 13.56 -5.47 -8.18
CA CYS A 380 13.78 -4.18 -8.83
C CYS A 380 15.28 -3.89 -8.76
N VAL A 381 15.92 -3.64 -9.91
CA VAL A 381 17.37 -3.47 -9.99
C VAL A 381 17.69 -2.26 -10.84
N GLU A 382 18.46 -1.32 -10.28
CA GLU A 382 19.10 -0.26 -11.04
C GLU A 382 20.15 -0.91 -11.96
N PHE A 383 20.00 -0.72 -13.28
CA PHE A 383 20.79 -1.49 -14.23
C PHE A 383 22.03 -0.78 -14.76
N ASP A 384 22.25 0.53 -14.52
CA ASP A 384 23.44 1.28 -14.97
C ASP A 384 23.80 1.07 -16.47
N ASN A 385 22.82 1.07 -17.37
CA ASN A 385 22.96 0.67 -18.79
C ASN A 385 23.32 -0.81 -19.07
N GLN A 386 23.30 -1.67 -18.06
CA GLN A 386 23.62 -3.11 -18.12
C GLN A 386 22.39 -4.01 -17.98
N ILE A 387 21.24 -3.62 -18.55
CA ILE A 387 19.99 -4.40 -18.46
C ILE A 387 20.12 -5.86 -18.94
N THR A 388 20.95 -6.12 -19.96
CA THR A 388 21.22 -7.48 -20.44
C THR A 388 21.89 -8.33 -19.35
N ALA A 389 22.83 -7.77 -18.60
CA ALA A 389 23.49 -8.49 -17.50
C ALA A 389 22.50 -8.87 -16.38
N VAL A 390 21.57 -7.96 -16.04
CA VAL A 390 20.50 -8.27 -15.06
C VAL A 390 19.64 -9.45 -15.56
N ARG A 391 19.26 -9.42 -16.83
CA ARG A 391 18.46 -10.50 -17.45
C ARG A 391 19.19 -11.83 -17.46
N ASP A 392 20.46 -11.85 -17.85
CA ASP A 392 21.27 -13.08 -17.89
C ASP A 392 21.44 -13.70 -16.50
N LEU A 393 21.44 -12.87 -15.45
CA LEU A 393 21.54 -13.33 -14.06
C LEU A 393 20.21 -13.85 -13.47
N LEU A 394 19.06 -13.40 -13.97
CA LEU A 394 17.75 -13.70 -13.38
C LEU A 394 16.86 -14.60 -14.26
N CYS A 395 16.82 -14.41 -15.58
CA CYS A 395 15.97 -15.21 -16.47
C CYS A 395 16.18 -16.73 -16.35
N PRO A 396 17.39 -17.28 -16.10
CA PRO A 396 17.58 -18.71 -15.85
C PRO A 396 16.80 -19.26 -14.64
N TYR A 397 16.38 -18.39 -13.70
CA TYR A 397 15.55 -18.74 -12.54
C TYR A 397 14.06 -18.54 -12.79
N GLY A 398 13.64 -18.29 -14.04
CA GLY A 398 12.22 -18.15 -14.43
C GLY A 398 11.68 -16.72 -14.38
N TYR A 399 12.51 -15.73 -14.05
CA TYR A 399 12.09 -14.32 -14.03
C TYR A 399 11.83 -13.77 -15.43
N LYS A 400 10.79 -12.96 -15.56
CA LYS A 400 10.45 -12.19 -16.75
C LYS A 400 10.49 -10.71 -16.44
N VAL A 401 11.00 -9.91 -17.37
CA VAL A 401 10.90 -8.45 -17.29
C VAL A 401 9.43 -8.06 -17.41
N ILE A 402 8.92 -7.34 -16.41
CA ILE A 402 7.54 -6.83 -16.40
C ILE A 402 7.49 -5.32 -16.57
N HIS A 403 8.58 -4.61 -16.25
CA HIS A 403 8.69 -3.17 -16.41
C HIS A 403 10.15 -2.74 -16.56
N THR A 404 10.38 -1.61 -17.24
CA THR A 404 11.70 -1.01 -17.41
C THR A 404 11.53 0.50 -17.48
N THR A 405 12.28 1.21 -16.65
CA THR A 405 12.36 2.68 -16.62
C THR A 405 13.70 3.12 -17.21
N GLY A 406 14.04 4.41 -17.10
CA GLY A 406 15.34 4.92 -17.56
C GLY A 406 16.52 4.30 -16.80
N GLU A 407 16.32 3.96 -15.51
CA GLU A 407 17.38 3.52 -14.60
C GLU A 407 17.12 2.11 -14.04
N ASN A 408 15.85 1.71 -13.86
CA ASN A 408 15.48 0.46 -13.18
C ASN A 408 14.83 -0.57 -14.12
N VAL A 409 15.04 -1.86 -13.81
CA VAL A 409 14.32 -2.98 -14.41
C VAL A 409 13.62 -3.80 -13.32
N ILE A 410 12.34 -4.10 -13.53
CA ILE A 410 11.54 -4.93 -12.63
C ILE A 410 11.33 -6.29 -13.28
N LEU A 411 11.69 -7.35 -12.54
CA LEU A 411 11.50 -8.73 -12.96
C LEU A 411 10.71 -9.52 -11.92
N SER A 412 9.74 -10.32 -12.39
CA SER A 412 8.90 -11.19 -11.55
C SER A 412 8.87 -12.61 -12.07
N LYS A 413 8.63 -13.55 -11.16
CA LYS A 413 8.22 -14.92 -11.48
C LYS A 413 6.73 -15.02 -11.76
#